data_AF-R6YRH8-F1
#
_entry.id   AF-R6YRH8-F1
#
_cell.length_a   1.000
_cell.length_b   1.000
_cell.length_c   1.000
_cell.angle_alpha   90.00
_cell.angle_beta   90.00
_cell.angle_gamma   90.00
#
_symmetry.space_group_name_H-M   'P 1'
#
loop_
_entity.id
_entity.type
_entity.pdbx_description
1 polymer ?
#
loop_
_entity_poly.entity_id
_entity_poly.type
_entity_poly.pdbx_seq_one_letter_code
_entity_poly.pdbx_strand_id
1 'polypeptide(L)'
;MGRALQNWDASQLSLKAWRELLAESLQNASRFAIHCWNDEEPWIQLALEYGQRRPVPWEGGTVIEGAVTPAFREMLLSLERPSDRDVYNKFLPFFSLVLDDSFYFEHYGIELTFLPR
;
A
#
# COMPACT_ATOMS: atom_id res chain seq x y z
N MET A 1 26.27 -6.97 -4.85
CA MET A 1 25.86 -7.01 -3.43
C MET A 1 24.35 -7.21 -3.40
N GLY A 2 23.89 -8.43 -3.17
CA GLY A 2 22.46 -8.73 -3.11
C GLY A 2 21.87 -8.08 -1.86
N ARG A 3 20.90 -7.19 -2.04
CA ARG A 3 20.15 -6.59 -0.93
C ARG A 3 19.33 -7.73 -0.31
N ALA A 4 19.64 -8.10 0.92
CA ALA A 4 18.87 -9.11 1.65
C ALA A 4 17.41 -8.65 1.73
N LEU A 5 16.48 -9.62 1.69
CA LEU A 5 15.08 -9.46 2.03
C LEU A 5 15.01 -8.89 3.45
N GLN A 6 14.89 -7.57 3.60
CA GLN A 6 14.84 -6.92 4.89
C GLN A 6 13.50 -6.20 5.00
N ASN A 7 12.62 -6.75 5.84
CA ASN A 7 11.40 -6.07 6.24
C ASN A 7 11.81 -4.95 7.21
N TRP A 8 11.42 -3.72 6.90
CA TRP A 8 11.85 -2.52 7.62
C TRP A 8 10.67 -1.90 8.36
N ASP A 9 10.84 -1.71 9.67
CA ASP A 9 9.90 -0.94 10.49
C ASP A 9 10.02 0.56 10.15
N ALA A 10 9.00 1.05 9.46
CA ALA A 10 8.82 2.43 9.06
C ALA A 10 7.92 3.22 10.02
N SER A 11 7.45 2.62 11.13
CA SER A 11 6.52 3.25 12.07
C SER A 11 7.06 4.56 12.67
N GLN A 12 8.37 4.72 12.74
CA GLN A 12 9.01 5.93 13.28
C GLN A 12 9.28 7.03 12.23
N LEU A 13 8.95 6.79 10.96
CA LEU A 13 9.14 7.80 9.93
C LEU A 13 8.19 8.98 10.08
N SER A 14 8.65 10.14 9.64
CA SER A 14 7.74 11.25 9.35
C SER A 14 6.86 10.89 8.15
N LEU A 15 5.63 11.43 8.10
CA LEU A 15 4.73 11.27 6.96
C LEU A 15 5.40 11.71 5.65
N LYS A 16 6.20 12.78 5.69
CA LYS A 16 6.93 13.28 4.53
C LYS A 16 7.94 12.25 4.01
N ALA A 17 8.81 11.73 4.88
CA ALA A 17 9.82 10.75 4.49
C ALA A 17 9.18 9.45 3.97
N TRP A 18 8.11 9.00 4.63
CA TRP A 18 7.35 7.84 4.16
C TRP A 18 6.73 8.08 2.77
N ARG A 19 6.18 9.27 2.53
CA ARG A 19 5.56 9.64 1.24
C ARG A 19 6.58 9.77 0.10
N GLU A 20 7.80 10.19 0.40
CA GLU A 20 8.90 10.22 -0.58
C GLU A 20 9.24 8.80 -1.08
N LEU A 21 9.31 7.82 -0.18
CA LEU A 21 9.53 6.41 -0.53
C LEU A 21 8.38 5.82 -1.35
N LEU A 22 7.13 6.14 -0.97
CA LEU A 22 5.96 5.75 -1.74
C LEU A 22 6.01 6.33 -3.16
N ALA A 23 6.34 7.63 -3.29
CA ALA A 23 6.42 8.30 -4.58
C ALA A 23 7.49 7.67 -5.49
N GLU A 24 8.67 7.36 -4.96
CA GLU A 24 9.74 6.67 -5.69
C GLU A 24 9.30 5.27 -6.15
N SER A 25 8.66 4.50 -5.26
CA SER A 25 8.17 3.15 -5.57
C SER A 25 7.10 3.19 -6.67
N LEU A 26 6.16 4.15 -6.60
CA LEU A 26 5.10 4.35 -7.59
C LEU A 26 5.63 4.76 -8.96
N GLN A 27 6.70 5.55 -9.03
CA GLN A 27 7.31 5.95 -10.30
C GLN A 27 7.85 4.75 -11.07
N ASN A 28 8.38 3.76 -10.35
CA ASN A 28 8.99 2.57 -10.92
C ASN A 28 8.00 1.42 -11.13
N ALA A 29 6.79 1.52 -10.57
CA ALA A 29 5.80 0.46 -10.62
C ALA A 29 4.83 0.56 -11.81
N SER A 30 4.42 -0.59 -12.33
CA SER A 30 3.45 -0.73 -13.43
C SER A 30 2.08 -1.23 -12.98
N ARG A 31 2.03 -2.09 -11.95
CA ARG A 31 0.82 -2.71 -11.40
C ARG A 31 0.79 -2.59 -9.88
N PHE A 32 -0.41 -2.59 -9.33
CA PHE A 32 -0.63 -2.63 -7.90
C PHE A 32 -1.55 -3.77 -7.49
N ALA A 33 -1.44 -4.17 -6.23
CA ALA A 33 -2.47 -4.89 -5.50
C ALA A 33 -2.66 -4.24 -4.11
N ILE A 34 -3.91 -3.92 -3.77
CA ILE A 34 -4.33 -3.39 -2.49
C ILE A 34 -5.07 -4.49 -1.74
N HIS A 35 -4.71 -4.70 -0.48
CA HIS A 35 -5.38 -5.61 0.44
C HIS A 35 -6.15 -4.79 1.47
N CYS A 36 -7.45 -5.07 1.64
CA CYS A 36 -8.32 -4.44 2.62
C CYS A 36 -9.01 -5.51 3.47
N TRP A 37 -9.29 -5.22 4.74
CA TRP A 37 -10.21 -6.04 5.53
C TRP A 37 -11.65 -5.83 5.07
N ASN A 38 -12.50 -6.85 5.17
CA ASN A 38 -13.88 -6.78 4.67
C ASN A 38 -14.80 -5.84 5.47
N ASP A 39 -14.38 -5.42 6.67
CA ASP A 39 -15.07 -4.41 7.49
C ASP A 39 -14.62 -2.96 7.17
N GLU A 40 -13.61 -2.79 6.31
CA GLU A 40 -13.08 -1.50 5.85
C GLU A 40 -13.72 -1.04 4.53
N GLU A 41 -15.05 -1.13 4.42
CA GLU A 41 -15.81 -0.89 3.19
C GLU A 41 -15.50 0.45 2.47
N PRO A 42 -15.35 1.61 3.16
CA PRO A 42 -14.99 2.86 2.48
C PRO A 42 -13.66 2.78 1.72
N TRP A 43 -12.69 2.03 2.25
CA TRP A 43 -11.37 1.87 1.65
C TRP A 43 -11.40 0.84 0.52
N ILE A 44 -12.25 -0.19 0.62
CA ILE A 44 -12.55 -1.09 -0.50
C ILE A 44 -13.13 -0.30 -1.68
N GLN A 45 -14.14 0.55 -1.43
CA GLN A 45 -14.78 1.34 -2.48
C GLN A 45 -13.78 2.30 -3.15
N LEU A 46 -12.95 2.98 -2.35
CA LEU A 46 -11.89 3.84 -2.89
C LEU A 46 -10.92 3.06 -3.79
N ALA A 47 -10.46 1.88 -3.37
CA ALA A 47 -9.55 1.08 -4.17
C ALA A 47 -10.19 0.62 -5.49
N LEU A 48 -11.49 0.32 -5.48
CA LEU A 48 -12.26 -0.11 -6.66
C LEU A 48 -12.43 0.99 -7.73
N GLU A 49 -12.27 2.27 -7.38
CA GLU A 49 -12.25 3.34 -8.38
C GLU A 49 -11.06 3.23 -9.34
N TYR A 50 -9.99 2.53 -8.92
CA TYR A 50 -8.72 2.45 -9.66
C TYR A 50 -8.34 1.04 -10.11
N GLY A 51 -9.13 0.04 -9.75
CA GLY A 51 -8.81 -1.36 -10.00
C GLY A 51 -10.04 -2.26 -9.98
N GLN A 52 -9.79 -3.57 -9.95
CA GLN A 52 -10.83 -4.58 -9.92
C GLN A 52 -10.52 -5.64 -8.87
N ARG A 53 -11.57 -6.28 -8.35
CA ARG A 53 -11.41 -7.38 -7.39
C ARG A 53 -10.61 -8.51 -8.02
N ARG A 54 -9.56 -8.95 -7.34
CA ARG A 54 -8.82 -10.17 -7.65
C ARG A 54 -9.46 -11.33 -6.88
N PRO A 55 -9.96 -12.38 -7.55
CA PRO A 55 -10.50 -13.53 -6.85
C PRO A 55 -9.37 -14.29 -6.14
N VAL A 56 -9.36 -14.24 -4.81
CA VAL A 56 -8.41 -14.96 -3.95
C VAL A 56 -9.15 -15.62 -2.78
N PRO A 57 -8.66 -16.75 -2.24
CA PRO A 57 -9.29 -17.43 -1.11
C PRO A 57 -8.90 -16.78 0.23
N TRP A 58 -9.17 -15.48 0.39
CA TRP A 58 -8.95 -14.76 1.65
C TRP A 58 -10.30 -14.37 2.24
N GLU A 59 -10.79 -15.15 3.21
CA GLU A 59 -12.15 -14.96 3.75
C GLU A 59 -12.33 -13.63 4.50
N GLY A 60 -11.27 -13.13 5.15
CA GLY A 60 -11.31 -11.93 5.97
C GLY A 60 -11.16 -10.62 5.19
N GLY A 61 -10.79 -10.66 3.92
CA GLY A 61 -10.46 -9.45 3.18
C GLY A 61 -10.69 -9.53 1.68
N THR A 62 -10.44 -8.40 1.04
CA THR A 62 -10.60 -8.21 -0.39
C THR A 62 -9.29 -7.72 -0.99
N VAL A 63 -8.93 -8.29 -2.15
CA VAL A 63 -7.77 -7.84 -2.93
C VAL A 63 -8.28 -7.09 -4.16
N ILE A 64 -7.78 -5.88 -4.37
CA ILE A 64 -8.06 -5.05 -5.54
C ILE A 64 -6.76 -4.86 -6.31
N GLU A 65 -6.73 -5.20 -7.60
CA GLU A 65 -5.55 -5.04 -8.44
C GLU A 65 -5.83 -4.15 -9.66
N GLY A 66 -4.78 -3.52 -10.16
CA GLY A 66 -4.88 -2.62 -11.31
C GLY A 66 -3.53 -2.15 -11.83
N ALA A 67 -3.57 -1.23 -12.79
CA ALA A 67 -2.38 -0.55 -13.29
C ALA A 67 -2.06 0.67 -12.44
N VAL A 68 -0.77 0.99 -12.28
CA VAL A 68 -0.33 2.23 -11.63
C VAL A 68 -0.49 3.39 -12.62
N THR A 69 -1.68 3.99 -12.64
CA THR A 69 -2.00 5.15 -13.48
C THR A 69 -1.63 6.47 -12.78
N PRO A 70 -1.53 7.60 -13.52
CA PRO A 70 -1.34 8.91 -12.89
C PRO A 70 -2.40 9.24 -11.83
N ALA A 71 -3.67 8.93 -12.10
CA ALA A 71 -4.77 9.15 -11.16
C ALA A 71 -4.63 8.30 -9.88
N PHE A 72 -4.21 7.04 -10.02
CA PHE A 72 -3.93 6.16 -8.87
C PHE A 72 -2.77 6.69 -8.01
N ARG A 73 -1.69 7.17 -8.66
CA ARG A 73 -0.56 7.80 -7.96
C ARG A 73 -1.00 9.04 -7.20
N GLU A 74 -1.79 9.89 -7.84
CA GLU A 74 -2.33 11.10 -7.23
C GLU A 74 -3.22 10.77 -6.01
N MET A 75 -4.11 9.78 -6.14
CA MET A 75 -4.93 9.30 -5.02
C MET A 75 -4.04 8.91 -3.83
N LEU A 76 -3.09 7.99 -4.02
CA LEU A 76 -2.23 7.53 -2.93
C LEU A 76 -1.39 8.65 -2.29
N LEU A 77 -0.85 9.56 -3.11
CA LEU A 77 0.02 10.63 -2.64
C LEU A 77 -0.75 11.81 -2.02
N SER A 78 -2.07 11.88 -2.24
CA SER A 78 -2.95 12.91 -1.67
C SER A 78 -3.66 12.48 -0.39
N LEU A 79 -3.75 11.16 -0.12
CA LEU A 79 -4.36 10.63 1.10
C LEU A 79 -3.84 11.34 2.36
N GLU A 80 -4.75 11.76 3.21
CA GLU A 80 -4.40 12.19 4.55
C GLU A 80 -3.97 10.99 5.40
N ARG A 81 -3.17 11.25 6.42
CA ARG A 81 -2.79 10.19 7.35
C ARG A 81 -4.05 9.73 8.11
N PRO A 82 -4.32 8.42 8.21
CA PRO A 82 -5.48 7.93 8.95
C PRO A 82 -5.51 8.47 10.38
N SER A 83 -6.70 8.78 10.88
CA SER A 83 -6.89 9.36 12.23
C SER A 83 -6.94 8.30 13.33
N ASP A 84 -7.33 7.06 12.99
CA ASP A 84 -7.42 5.90 13.86
C ASP A 84 -6.05 5.22 14.06
N ARG A 85 -5.22 5.84 14.91
CA ARG A 85 -3.81 5.46 15.10
C ARG A 85 -3.49 4.77 16.42
N ASP A 86 -4.52 4.43 17.20
CA ASP A 86 -4.34 3.93 18.57
C ASP A 86 -3.70 2.54 18.63
N VAL A 87 -3.89 1.71 17.59
CA VAL A 87 -3.31 0.36 17.49
C VAL A 87 -2.10 0.32 16.54
N TYR A 88 -2.12 1.11 15.47
CA TYR A 88 -1.06 1.16 14.46
C TYR A 88 -0.73 2.60 14.10
N ASN A 89 0.55 2.91 13.89
CA ASN A 89 0.97 4.24 13.45
C ASN A 89 0.72 4.48 11.94
N LYS A 90 -0.49 4.17 11.48
CA LYS A 90 -0.89 4.01 10.07
C LYS A 90 -0.40 5.16 9.17
N PHE A 91 0.01 4.79 7.96
CA PHE A 91 0.29 5.72 6.85
C PHE A 91 -0.72 5.58 5.71
N LEU A 92 -1.23 4.37 5.48
CA LEU A 92 -2.29 4.07 4.52
C LEU A 92 -3.56 3.61 5.23
N PRO A 93 -4.74 3.83 4.63
CA PRO A 93 -5.98 3.27 5.11
C PRO A 93 -6.13 1.78 4.76
N PHE A 94 -5.37 1.28 3.78
CA PHE A 94 -5.39 -0.11 3.35
C PHE A 94 -4.46 -0.97 4.21
N PHE A 95 -4.80 -2.24 4.42
CA PHE A 95 -3.94 -3.16 5.14
C PHE A 95 -2.58 -3.32 4.45
N SER A 96 -2.57 -3.52 3.13
CA SER A 96 -1.32 -3.60 2.36
C SER A 96 -1.44 -2.96 0.98
N LEU A 97 -0.33 -2.38 0.50
CA LEU A 97 -0.13 -1.96 -0.88
C LEU A 97 1.10 -2.68 -1.45
N VAL A 98 0.90 -3.45 -2.51
CA VAL A 98 1.94 -4.17 -3.24
C VAL A 98 2.10 -3.56 -4.62
N LEU A 99 3.35 -3.32 -5.04
CA LEU A 99 3.69 -2.74 -6.33
C LEU A 99 4.65 -3.68 -7.09
N ASP A 100 4.23 -4.17 -8.26
CA ASP A 100 4.96 -5.11 -9.12
C ASP A 100 5.60 -6.32 -8.38
N ASP A 101 4.96 -6.80 -7.30
CA ASP A 101 5.53 -7.86 -6.43
C ASP A 101 6.98 -7.57 -5.98
N SER A 102 7.34 -6.29 -5.91
CA SER A 102 8.69 -5.82 -5.65
C SER A 102 8.75 -4.83 -4.49
N PHE A 103 7.72 -4.02 -4.31
CA PHE A 103 7.61 -3.10 -3.18
C PHE A 103 6.34 -3.41 -2.40
N TYR A 104 6.51 -3.64 -1.10
CA TYR A 104 5.45 -4.03 -0.19
C TYR A 104 5.36 -2.99 0.92
N PHE A 105 4.19 -2.40 1.08
CA PHE A 105 3.82 -1.48 2.13
C PHE A 105 2.74 -2.17 2.97
N GLU A 106 3.17 -2.91 3.99
CA GLU A 106 2.35 -3.82 4.78
C GLU A 106 1.92 -3.17 6.10
N HIS A 107 0.91 -3.76 6.73
CA HIS A 107 0.37 -3.34 8.03
C HIS A 107 0.06 -1.83 8.08
N TYR A 108 -0.72 -1.34 7.11
CA TYR A 108 -1.06 0.06 6.93
C TYR A 108 0.14 0.95 6.58
N GLY A 109 1.15 0.35 5.92
CA GLY A 109 2.36 1.00 5.45
C GLY A 109 3.43 1.18 6.54
N ILE A 110 3.30 0.57 7.71
CA ILE A 110 4.34 0.68 8.76
C ILE A 110 5.47 -0.33 8.58
N GLU A 111 5.27 -1.37 7.76
CA GLU A 111 6.29 -2.36 7.43
C GLU A 111 6.59 -2.32 5.93
N LEU A 112 7.86 -2.12 5.57
CA LEU A 112 8.28 -1.94 4.19
C LEU A 112 9.23 -3.06 3.77
N THR A 113 8.93 -3.74 2.66
CA THR A 113 9.85 -4.71 2.04
C THR A 113 10.10 -4.31 0.59
N PHE A 114 11.39 -4.21 0.22
CA PHE A 114 11.82 -3.87 -1.15
C PHE A 114 12.71 -4.97 -1.73
N LEU A 115 12.24 -5.58 -2.81
CA LEU A 115 12.93 -6.67 -3.49
C LEU A 115 13.80 -6.14 -4.63
N PRO A 116 14.97 -6.76 -4.88
CA PRO A 116 15.72 -6.50 -6.09
C PRO A 116 14.90 -6.90 -7.33
N ARG A 117 14.97 -6.08 -8.37
CA ARG A 117 14.42 -6.35 -9.70
C ARG A 117 15.40 -7.11 -10.57
#